data_AF-J2LT13-F1
#
_entry.id   AF-J2LT13-F1
#
_cell.length_a   1.000
_cell.length_b   1.000
_cell.length_c   1.000
_cell.angle_alpha   90.00
_cell.angle_beta   90.00
_cell.angle_gamma   90.00
#
_symmetry.space_group_name_H-M   'P 1'
#
loop_
_entity.id
_entity.type
_entity.pdbx_description
1 polymer ?
#
loop_
_entity_poly.entity_id
_entity_poly.type
_entity_poly.pdbx_seq_one_letter_code
_entity_poly.pdbx_strand_id
1 'polypeptide(L)'
;MQQETPSPLPNRLRLRRLGIDTYQEPVLYMHRDCPVCRSEGFEAQSRVELRLDGRTIVATVNVVSGDFLSPDEAGLSEAAWRLLNARPDAEVSLHHPAPLESLGHVRAKVYGKRLGQAAIDAVIQDVAAGR
;
A
#
# COMPACT_ATOMS: atom_id res chain seq x y z
N MET A 1 -20.96 31.40 7.46
CA MET A 1 -20.59 30.33 6.51
C MET A 1 -19.18 29.90 6.86
N GLN A 2 -19.04 29.05 7.88
CA GLN A 2 -17.76 28.54 8.34
C GLN A 2 -17.46 27.30 7.50
N GLN A 3 -16.41 27.36 6.68
CA GLN A 3 -15.90 26.20 5.96
C GLN A 3 -15.14 25.34 6.97
N GLU A 4 -15.72 24.22 7.37
CA GLU A 4 -15.00 23.15 8.06
C GLU A 4 -13.95 22.59 7.09
N THR A 5 -12.70 23.02 7.27
CA THR A 5 -11.55 22.30 6.72
C THR A 5 -11.54 20.93 7.37
N PRO A 6 -11.73 19.81 6.64
CA PRO A 6 -11.69 18.49 7.25
C PRO A 6 -10.31 18.27 7.85
N SER A 7 -10.27 18.05 9.17
CA SER A 7 -9.07 17.65 9.89
C SER A 7 -8.51 16.39 9.19
N PRO A 8 -7.21 16.32 8.86
CA PRO A 8 -6.66 15.16 8.17
C PRO A 8 -6.91 13.92 9.02
N LEU A 9 -7.70 13.00 8.48
CA LEU A 9 -7.90 11.69 9.09
C LEU A 9 -6.50 11.06 9.31
N PRO A 10 -6.25 10.40 10.46
CA PRO A 10 -4.89 10.04 10.91
C PRO A 10 -4.15 9.06 10.00
N ASN A 11 -4.75 8.64 8.89
CA ASN A 11 -4.23 7.64 7.96
C ASN A 11 -4.35 8.06 6.49
N ARG A 12 -4.37 9.37 6.20
CA ARG A 12 -4.42 9.93 4.85
C ARG A 12 -3.21 10.78 4.52
N LEU A 13 -2.68 10.63 3.31
CA LEU A 13 -1.51 11.36 2.83
C LEU A 13 -1.72 11.84 1.39
N ARG A 14 -1.11 12.99 1.05
CA ARG A 14 -1.16 13.53 -0.31
C ARG A 14 -0.15 12.82 -1.20
N LEU A 15 -0.59 12.31 -2.35
CA LEU A 15 0.25 11.58 -3.27
C LEU A 15 1.19 12.49 -4.06
N ARG A 16 2.45 12.07 -4.11
CA ARG A 16 3.49 12.70 -4.92
C ARG A 16 4.14 11.67 -5.84
N ARG A 17 4.22 11.99 -7.13
CA ARG A 17 4.91 11.16 -8.12
C ARG A 17 6.41 11.41 -8.02
N LEU A 18 7.18 10.40 -7.65
CA LEU A 18 8.63 10.55 -7.45
C LEU A 18 9.46 10.21 -8.69
N GLY A 19 8.88 9.57 -9.71
CA GLY A 19 9.64 9.12 -10.89
C GLY A 19 10.60 7.96 -10.61
N ILE A 20 10.43 7.26 -9.48
CA ILE A 20 11.29 6.15 -9.10
C ILE A 20 10.78 4.88 -9.76
N ASP A 21 11.59 4.31 -10.64
CA ASP A 21 11.28 3.03 -11.29
C ASP A 21 11.83 1.87 -10.45
N THR A 22 10.92 1.12 -9.83
CA THR A 22 11.18 -0.12 -9.09
C THR A 22 10.83 -1.36 -9.93
N TYR A 23 10.71 -1.19 -11.24
CA TYR A 23 10.32 -2.17 -12.25
C TYR A 23 8.90 -2.73 -12.06
N GLN A 24 8.73 -3.65 -11.12
CA GLN A 24 7.45 -4.32 -10.84
C GLN A 24 6.99 -4.19 -9.39
N GLU A 25 7.87 -3.79 -8.47
CA GLU A 25 7.52 -3.73 -7.05
C GLU A 25 6.74 -2.44 -6.73
N PRO A 26 5.50 -2.50 -6.24
CA PRO A 26 4.80 -1.31 -5.77
C PRO A 26 5.44 -0.85 -4.45
N VAL A 27 6.01 0.35 -4.45
CA VAL A 27 6.69 0.90 -3.27
C VAL A 27 6.05 2.23 -2.89
N LEU A 28 5.75 2.36 -1.59
CA LEU A 28 5.34 3.59 -0.94
C LEU A 28 6.54 4.19 -0.20
N TYR A 29 6.83 5.45 -0.44
CA TYR A 29 7.82 6.22 0.30
C TYR A 29 7.12 7.13 1.31
N MET A 30 7.57 7.10 2.56
CA MET A 30 7.02 7.93 3.64
C MET A 30 8.15 8.60 4.39
N HIS A 31 7.96 9.87 4.79
CA HIS A 31 8.92 10.54 5.65
C HIS A 31 8.95 9.87 7.03
N ARG A 32 10.14 9.76 7.64
CA ARG A 32 10.33 9.18 8.99
C ARG A 32 9.45 9.84 10.05
N ASP A 33 9.23 11.15 9.92
CA ASP A 33 8.42 11.94 10.84
C ASP A 33 6.92 11.95 10.51
N CYS A 34 6.49 11.15 9.53
CA CYS A 34 5.08 10.99 9.18
C CYS A 34 4.29 10.50 10.41
N PRO A 35 3.24 11.22 10.84
CA PRO A 35 2.39 10.79 11.95
C PRO A 35 1.82 9.38 11.73
N VAL A 36 1.50 9.02 10.48
CA VAL A 36 1.00 7.69 10.10
C VAL A 36 2.00 6.58 10.46
N CYS A 37 3.30 6.78 10.20
CA CYS A 37 4.34 5.82 10.62
C CYS A 37 4.36 5.61 12.13
N ARG A 38 4.14 6.67 12.92
CA ARG A 38 4.16 6.61 14.39
C ARG A 38 2.89 6.05 15.00
N SER A 39 1.73 6.37 14.42
CA SER A 39 0.41 6.00 14.94
C SER A 39 0.01 4.57 14.57
N GLU A 40 0.35 4.13 13.37
CA GLU A 40 -0.03 2.80 12.86
C GLU A 40 1.08 1.75 13.00
N GLY A 41 2.30 2.16 13.37
CA GLY A 41 3.45 1.26 13.55
C GLY A 41 4.03 0.74 12.24
N PHE A 42 3.86 1.44 11.11
CA PHE A 42 4.47 1.05 9.84
C PHE A 42 5.99 1.22 9.90
N GLU A 43 6.70 0.09 10.01
CA GLU A 43 8.16 0.03 9.92
C GLU A 43 8.62 -0.03 8.46
N ALA A 44 9.90 0.26 8.21
CA ALA A 44 10.48 0.05 6.89
C ALA A 44 10.31 -1.41 6.45
N GLN A 45 9.99 -1.61 5.18
CA GLN A 45 9.64 -2.88 4.54
C GLN A 45 8.33 -3.53 5.01
N SER A 46 7.53 -2.85 5.84
CA SER A 46 6.16 -3.31 6.12
C SER A 46 5.31 -3.27 4.83
N ARG A 47 4.36 -4.20 4.73
CA ARG A 47 3.37 -4.15 3.65
C ARG A 47 2.21 -3.29 4.11
N VAL A 48 1.78 -2.38 3.25
CA VAL A 48 0.65 -1.47 3.49
C VAL A 48 -0.34 -1.56 2.34
N GLU A 49 -1.61 -1.51 2.66
CA GLU A 49 -2.68 -1.39 1.67
C GLU A 49 -2.98 0.09 1.42
N LEU A 50 -2.94 0.48 0.14
CA LEU A 50 -3.25 1.82 -0.33
C LEU A 50 -4.61 1.82 -1.00
N ARG A 51 -5.50 2.72 -0.58
CA ARG A 51 -6.83 2.90 -1.19
C ARG A 51 -7.01 4.31 -1.72
N LEU A 52 -7.36 4.42 -3.01
CA LEU A 52 -7.67 5.67 -3.71
C LEU A 52 -8.79 5.43 -4.73
N ASP A 53 -9.85 6.24 -4.70
CA ASP A 53 -10.93 6.22 -5.71
C ASP A 53 -11.50 4.81 -6.01
N GLY A 54 -11.67 3.98 -4.97
CA GLY A 54 -12.16 2.60 -5.09
C GLY A 54 -11.15 1.58 -5.62
N ARG A 55 -9.90 1.99 -5.86
CA ARG A 55 -8.78 1.12 -6.20
C ARG A 55 -7.97 0.82 -4.96
N THR A 56 -7.49 -0.41 -4.88
CA THR A 56 -6.70 -0.91 -3.75
C THR A 56 -5.48 -1.63 -4.28
N ILE A 57 -4.30 -1.31 -3.72
CA ILE A 57 -3.06 -2.03 -4.00
C ILE A 57 -2.31 -2.30 -2.70
N VAL A 58 -1.47 -3.33 -2.68
CA VAL A 58 -0.50 -3.55 -1.60
C VAL A 58 0.86 -3.01 -2.06
N ALA A 59 1.53 -2.25 -1.20
CA ALA A 59 2.84 -1.70 -1.46
C ALA A 59 3.80 -1.97 -0.29
N THR A 60 5.09 -2.04 -0.59
CA THR A 60 6.17 -2.09 0.41
C THR A 60 6.49 -0.68 0.88
N VAL A 61 6.53 -0.44 2.19
CA VAL A 61 6.89 0.86 2.78
C VAL A 61 8.40 1.05 2.80
N ASN A 62 8.89 2.13 2.22
CA ASN A 62 10.26 2.61 2.38
C ASN A 62 10.24 3.94 3.13
N VAL A 63 10.98 4.00 4.24
CA VAL A 63 11.08 5.21 5.06
C VAL A 63 12.23 6.07 4.57
N VAL A 64 11.95 7.35 4.36
CA VAL A 64 12.90 8.35 3.90
C VAL A 64 13.16 9.37 4.99
N SER A 65 14.37 9.94 5.05
CA SER A 65 14.79 10.86 6.12
C SER A 65 15.34 12.19 5.59
N GLY A 66 15.15 12.49 4.31
CA GLY A 66 15.56 13.76 3.71
C GLY A 66 14.35 14.57 3.26
N ASP A 67 14.57 15.85 2.94
CA ASP A 67 13.53 16.85 2.70
C ASP A 67 12.80 16.73 1.34
N PHE A 68 13.01 15.63 0.61
CA PHE A 68 12.39 15.44 -0.70
C PHE A 68 10.92 15.05 -0.63
N LEU A 69 10.42 14.66 0.55
CA LEU A 69 9.05 14.29 0.82
C LEU A 69 8.61 14.88 2.16
N SER A 70 7.49 15.61 2.17
CA SER A 70 6.97 16.19 3.41
C SER A 70 6.30 15.12 4.30
N PRO A 71 6.19 15.32 5.63
CA PRO A 71 5.56 14.35 6.54
C PRO A 71 4.09 14.02 6.25
N ASP A 72 3.39 14.88 5.51
CA ASP A 72 2.01 14.75 5.05
C ASP A 72 1.90 14.21 3.60
N GLU A 73 3.03 13.92 2.96
CA GLU A 73 3.11 13.39 1.60
C GLU A 73 3.46 11.89 1.60
N ALA A 74 2.92 11.20 0.60
CA ALA A 74 3.21 9.82 0.26
C ALA A 74 3.77 9.76 -1.16
N GLY A 75 5.03 9.32 -1.27
CA GLY A 75 5.67 9.11 -2.56
C GLY A 75 5.36 7.72 -3.11
N LEU A 76 5.10 7.59 -4.41
CA LEU A 76 4.92 6.27 -5.03
C LEU A 76 5.98 5.99 -6.09
N SER A 77 6.37 4.72 -6.19
CA SER A 77 7.09 4.22 -7.36
C SER A 77 6.21 4.27 -8.61
N GLU A 78 6.83 4.22 -9.79
CA GLU A 78 6.11 4.21 -11.07
C GLU A 78 5.21 2.97 -11.24
N ALA A 79 5.56 1.84 -10.62
CA ALA A 79 4.71 0.66 -10.57
C ALA A 79 3.43 0.94 -9.74
N ALA A 80 3.59 1.42 -8.50
CA ALA A 80 2.47 1.75 -7.62
C ALA A 80 1.57 2.86 -8.20
N TRP A 81 2.17 3.89 -8.80
CA TRP A 81 1.46 4.99 -9.45
C TRP A 81 0.52 4.50 -10.56
N ARG A 82 1.03 3.60 -11.42
CA ARG A 82 0.25 3.02 -12.53
C ARG A 82 -0.87 2.11 -12.02
N LEU A 83 -0.58 1.23 -11.05
CA LEU A 83 -1.57 0.29 -10.51
C LEU A 83 -2.72 1.01 -9.80
N LEU A 84 -2.39 2.02 -8.98
CA LEU A 84 -3.39 2.83 -8.28
C LEU A 84 -4.11 3.82 -9.21
N ASN A 85 -3.63 3.99 -10.45
CA ASN A 85 -4.08 5.03 -11.39
C ASN A 85 -4.09 6.41 -10.71
N ALA A 86 -3.01 6.70 -9.99
CA ALA A 86 -2.89 7.87 -9.14
C ALA A 86 -2.81 9.16 -9.97
N ARG A 87 -3.23 10.25 -9.33
CA ARG A 87 -3.12 11.61 -9.86
C ARG A 87 -2.27 12.45 -8.92
N PRO A 88 -1.53 13.45 -9.43
CA PRO A 88 -0.86 14.42 -8.58
C PRO A 88 -1.86 15.02 -7.59
N ASP A 89 -1.43 15.18 -6.34
CA ASP A 89 -2.21 15.78 -5.25
C ASP A 89 -3.46 15.01 -4.80
N ALA A 90 -3.66 13.78 -5.30
CA ALA A 90 -4.72 12.91 -4.81
C ALA A 90 -4.45 12.47 -3.37
N GLU A 91 -5.49 12.32 -2.56
CA GLU A 91 -5.38 11.90 -1.17
C GLU A 91 -5.57 10.38 -1.07
N VAL A 92 -4.52 9.66 -0.66
CA VAL A 92 -4.56 8.21 -0.46
C VAL A 92 -4.83 7.89 1.00
N SER A 93 -5.60 6.84 1.26
CA SER A 93 -5.71 6.27 2.61
C SER A 93 -4.88 5.00 2.75
N LEU A 94 -4.16 4.89 3.85
CA LEU A 94 -3.31 3.76 4.18
C LEU A 94 -4.03 2.85 5.17
N HIS A 95 -3.84 1.54 5.04
CA HIS A 95 -4.44 0.52 5.90
C HIS A 95 -3.46 -0.63 6.09
N HIS A 96 -3.55 -1.34 7.22
CA HIS A 96 -2.86 -2.63 7.35
C HIS A 96 -3.46 -3.62 6.34
N PRO A 97 -2.63 -4.35 5.58
CA PRO A 97 -3.13 -5.35 4.65
C PRO A 97 -3.88 -6.42 5.43
N ALA A 98 -5.08 -6.78 4.95
CA ALA A 98 -5.80 -7.91 5.52
C ALA A 98 -4.91 -9.17 5.41
N PRO A 99 -4.89 -10.05 6.42
CA PRO A 99 -4.15 -11.30 6.33
C PRO A 99 -4.63 -12.08 5.09
N LEU A 100 -3.69 -12.36 4.19
CA LEU A 100 -3.92 -13.16 2.99
C LEU A 100 -4.55 -14.51 3.36
N GLU A 101 -5.81 -14.72 2.99
CA GLU A 101 -6.45 -16.04 3.14
C GLU A 101 -5.69 -17.14 2.38
N SER A 102 -4.93 -16.79 1.33
CA SER A 102 -4.12 -17.71 0.54
C SER A 102 -2.95 -18.35 1.29
N LEU A 103 -2.42 -17.73 2.36
CA LEU A 103 -1.39 -18.37 3.19
C LEU A 103 -1.92 -19.59 3.95
N GLY A 104 -3.21 -19.61 4.28
CA GLY A 104 -3.88 -20.79 4.85
C GLY A 104 -3.92 -21.96 3.86
N HIS A 105 -4.18 -21.68 2.60
CA HIS A 105 -4.24 -22.69 1.53
C HIS A 105 -2.86 -23.21 1.11
N VAL A 106 -1.83 -22.35 1.07
CA VAL A 106 -0.45 -22.76 0.80
C VAL A 106 0.10 -23.65 1.93
N ARG A 107 -0.13 -23.29 3.21
CA ARG A 107 0.23 -24.16 4.34
C ARG A 107 -0.45 -25.53 4.25
N ALA A 108 -1.73 -25.59 3.85
CA ALA A 108 -2.44 -26.86 3.67
C ALA A 108 -1.83 -27.76 2.56
N LYS A 109 -1.22 -27.16 1.52
CA LYS A 109 -0.51 -27.91 0.46
C LYS A 109 0.83 -28.45 0.91
N VAL A 110 1.58 -27.68 1.70
CA VAL A 110 2.86 -28.10 2.32
C VAL A 110 2.65 -29.32 3.24
N TYR A 111 1.47 -29.47 3.84
CA TYR A 111 1.07 -30.64 4.65
C TYR A 111 0.29 -31.73 3.88
N GLY A 112 0.37 -31.77 2.54
CA GLY A 112 -0.05 -32.93 1.75
C GLY A 112 -1.52 -32.98 1.30
N LYS A 113 -2.31 -31.90 1.43
CA LYS A 113 -3.66 -31.86 0.85
C LYS A 113 -3.64 -31.42 -0.62
N ARG A 114 -4.48 -32.06 -1.45
CA ARG A 114 -4.68 -31.71 -2.86
C ARG A 114 -5.36 -30.34 -2.93
N LEU A 115 -4.71 -29.36 -3.56
CA LEU A 115 -5.32 -28.06 -3.87
C LEU A 115 -6.45 -28.30 -4.87
N GLY A 116 -7.68 -27.98 -4.48
CA GLY A 116 -8.82 -27.94 -5.38
C GLY A 116 -8.79 -26.67 -6.25
N GLN A 117 -9.56 -26.67 -7.33
CA GLN A 117 -9.62 -25.56 -8.31
C GLN A 117 -9.85 -24.19 -7.63
N ALA A 118 -10.77 -24.11 -6.66
CA ALA A 118 -11.06 -22.87 -5.94
C ALA A 118 -9.85 -22.27 -5.20
N ALA A 119 -8.94 -23.11 -4.70
CA ALA A 119 -7.74 -22.63 -4.01
C ALA A 119 -6.65 -22.18 -5.01
N ILE A 120 -6.62 -22.76 -6.20
CA ILE A 120 -5.76 -22.30 -7.30
C ILE A 120 -6.23 -20.94 -7.79
N ASP A 121 -7.54 -20.78 -7.98
CA ASP A 121 -8.12 -19.51 -8.42
C ASP A 121 -7.87 -18.40 -7.40
N ALA A 122 -7.98 -18.69 -6.10
CA ALA A 122 -7.64 -17.74 -5.04
C ALA A 122 -6.16 -17.34 -5.05
N VAL A 123 -5.24 -18.29 -5.24
CA VAL A 123 -3.80 -17.97 -5.34
C VAL A 123 -3.49 -17.14 -6.58
N ILE A 124 -4.10 -17.45 -7.74
CA ILE A 124 -3.90 -16.69 -8.98
C ILE A 124 -4.46 -15.28 -8.84
N GLN A 125 -5.64 -15.11 -8.24
CA GLN A 125 -6.21 -13.78 -7.96
C GLN A 125 -5.30 -12.97 -7.04
N ASP A 126 -4.72 -13.60 -6.02
CA ASP A 126 -3.81 -12.94 -5.08
C ASP A 126 -2.51 -12.49 -5.78
N VAL A 127 -1.91 -13.38 -6.58
CA VAL A 127 -0.71 -13.06 -7.37
C VAL A 127 -1.00 -11.97 -8.40
N ALA A 128 -2.13 -12.04 -9.11
CA ALA A 128 -2.54 -11.02 -10.07
C ALA A 128 -2.84 -9.67 -9.41
N ALA A 129 -3.32 -9.68 -8.17
CA ALA A 129 -3.54 -8.48 -7.36
C ALA A 129 -2.28 -7.98 -6.64
N GLY A 130 -1.13 -8.66 -6.77
CA GLY A 130 0.13 -8.27 -6.14
C GLY A 130 0.12 -8.39 -4.61
N ARG A 131 -0.71 -9.29 -4.07
CA ARG A 131 -0.85 -9.54 -2.63
C ARG A 131 -0.21 -10.86 -2.23
#